data_AF-A0A0D0AU05-F1
#
_entry.id   AF-A0A0D0AU05-F1
#
_cell.length_a   1.000
_cell.length_b   1.000
_cell.length_c   1.000
_cell.angle_alpha   90.00
_cell.angle_beta   90.00
_cell.angle_gamma   90.00
#
_symmetry.space_group_name_H-M   'P 1'
#
loop_
_entity.id
_entity.type
_entity.pdbx_description
1 polymer ?
#
loop_
_entity_poly.entity_id
_entity_poly.type
_entity_poly.pdbx_seq_one_letter_code
_entity_poly.pdbx_strand_id
1 'polypeptide(L)'
;GQQESTLLFSFIKAAKLKCWLNRTSCPPIFRDVKSLFDRFVSPAVDVILEDGLIHPTSKENIPDDLRCLIKVQQAVLHARIKYKGAMYARESTHVGNSLILFYPDGVMHAQVPGTIKYIFRTEHGVGFAVRRHHPLLSSHPDPFRHYPHFPAQLHSSTLADHLEVVMPEWVVSHFARWKFSPQHIVAVSLCRVRVPL
;
A
#
# COMPACT_ATOMS: atom_id res chain seq x y z
N GLY A 1 -24.61 -5.08 22.27
CA GLY A 1 -23.27 -4.78 22.82
C GLY A 1 -22.74 -3.45 22.28
N GLN A 2 -21.72 -2.84 22.92
CA GLN A 2 -21.13 -1.58 22.45
C GLN A 2 -20.62 -1.68 21.00
N GLN A 3 -20.09 -2.85 20.61
CA GLN A 3 -19.62 -3.13 19.25
C GLN A 3 -20.73 -3.10 18.19
N GLU A 4 -21.86 -3.74 18.48
CA GLU A 4 -23.04 -3.72 17.59
C GLU A 4 -23.55 -2.29 17.42
N SER A 5 -23.48 -1.48 18.48
CA SER A 5 -23.84 -0.06 18.42
C SER A 5 -22.88 0.74 17.53
N THR A 6 -21.57 0.55 17.67
CA THR A 6 -20.57 1.23 16.82
C THR A 6 -20.67 0.81 15.35
N LEU A 7 -20.88 -0.48 15.07
CA LEU A 7 -21.02 -1.00 13.71
C LEU A 7 -22.30 -0.48 13.07
N LEU A 8 -23.43 -0.55 13.79
CA LEU A 8 -24.70 0.02 13.35
C LEU A 8 -24.59 1.53 13.14
N PHE A 9 -23.91 2.25 14.03
CA PHE A 9 -23.72 3.69 13.91
C PHE A 9 -22.87 4.05 12.68
N SER A 10 -21.78 3.31 12.44
CA SER A 10 -20.93 3.49 11.27
C SER A 10 -21.68 3.18 9.98
N PHE A 11 -22.48 2.11 9.96
CA PHE A 11 -23.35 1.74 8.84
C PHE A 11 -24.39 2.83 8.57
N ILE A 12 -25.06 3.34 9.60
CA ILE A 12 -26.04 4.43 9.49
C ILE A 12 -25.38 5.71 8.99
N LYS A 13 -24.17 6.05 9.46
CA LYS A 13 -23.42 7.24 9.00
C LYS A 13 -23.00 7.11 7.54
N ALA A 14 -22.49 5.95 7.13
CA ALA A 14 -22.15 5.66 5.74
C ALA A 14 -23.40 5.72 4.83
N ALA A 15 -24.52 5.14 5.27
CA ALA A 15 -25.79 5.20 4.55
C ALA A 15 -26.30 6.64 4.41
N LYS A 16 -26.26 7.45 5.48
CA LYS A 16 -26.63 8.87 5.45
C LYS A 16 -25.75 9.68 4.50
N LEU A 17 -24.45 9.44 4.50
CA LEU A 17 -23.52 10.10 3.58
C LEU A 17 -23.79 9.69 2.13
N LYS A 18 -24.02 8.40 1.86
CA LYS A 18 -24.40 7.90 0.54
C LYS A 18 -25.70 8.53 0.04
N CYS A 19 -26.71 8.62 0.89
CA CYS A 19 -27.96 9.32 0.59
C CYS A 19 -27.73 10.81 0.30
N TRP A 20 -26.87 11.48 1.05
CA TRP A 20 -26.56 12.89 0.84
C TRP A 20 -25.82 13.15 -0.48
N LEU A 21 -24.84 12.31 -0.82
CA LEU A 21 -24.11 12.37 -2.10
C LEU A 21 -25.01 12.09 -3.32
N ASN A 22 -26.10 11.35 -3.14
CA ASN A 22 -27.08 11.06 -4.20
C ASN A 22 -28.16 12.13 -4.36
N ARG A 23 -28.18 13.19 -3.53
CA ARG A 23 -29.17 14.28 -3.68
C ARG A 23 -28.86 15.14 -4.90
N THR A 24 -29.91 15.54 -5.62
CA THR A 24 -29.81 16.46 -6.77
C THR A 24 -29.28 17.84 -6.39
N SER A 25 -29.37 18.22 -5.11
CA SER A 25 -28.81 19.44 -4.53
C SER A 25 -27.35 19.31 -4.05
N CYS A 26 -26.68 18.17 -4.27
CA CYS A 26 -25.29 17.98 -3.87
C CYS A 26 -24.35 18.87 -4.72
N PRO A 27 -23.49 19.70 -4.10
CA PRO A 27 -22.57 20.57 -4.82
C PRO A 27 -21.65 19.78 -5.77
N PRO A 28 -21.27 20.34 -6.93
CA PRO A 28 -20.51 19.62 -7.96
C PRO A 28 -19.21 18.98 -7.44
N ILE A 29 -18.49 19.69 -6.56
CA ILE A 29 -17.20 19.24 -6.00
C ILE A 29 -17.30 17.94 -5.18
N PHE A 30 -18.46 17.62 -4.61
CA PHE A 30 -18.66 16.40 -3.84
C PHE A 30 -19.10 15.22 -4.71
N ARG A 31 -19.48 15.45 -5.98
CA ARG A 31 -19.75 14.36 -6.93
C ARG A 31 -18.47 13.63 -7.32
N ASP A 32 -17.35 14.32 -7.34
CA ASP A 32 -16.04 13.69 -7.58
C ASP A 32 -15.67 12.77 -6.41
N VAL A 33 -15.94 13.19 -5.17
CA VAL A 33 -15.75 12.39 -3.95
C VAL A 33 -16.70 11.19 -3.91
N LYS A 34 -17.90 11.29 -4.50
CA LYS A 34 -18.84 10.16 -4.62
C LYS A 34 -18.22 8.98 -5.37
N SER A 35 -17.50 9.23 -6.47
CA SER A 35 -16.84 8.16 -7.23
C SER A 35 -15.80 7.41 -6.40
N LEU A 36 -15.06 8.14 -5.55
CA LEU A 36 -14.10 7.56 -4.61
C LEU A 36 -14.83 6.79 -3.51
N PHE A 37 -15.86 7.39 -2.91
CA PHE A 37 -16.64 6.77 -1.84
C PHE A 37 -17.30 5.46 -2.29
N ASP A 38 -17.96 5.45 -3.45
CA ASP A 38 -18.59 4.26 -4.01
C ASP A 38 -17.54 3.15 -4.26
N ARG A 39 -16.31 3.50 -4.66
CA ARG A 39 -15.21 2.54 -4.81
C ARG A 39 -14.77 1.91 -3.50
N PHE A 40 -14.77 2.66 -2.39
CA PHE A 40 -14.32 2.17 -1.08
C PHE A 40 -15.43 1.46 -0.28
N VAL A 41 -16.69 1.81 -0.52
CA VAL A 41 -17.86 1.32 0.26
C VAL A 41 -18.63 0.22 -0.47
N SER A 42 -18.43 0.05 -1.78
CA SER A 42 -18.95 -1.13 -2.47
C SER A 42 -18.38 -2.39 -1.81
N PRO A 43 -19.21 -3.42 -1.54
CA PRO A 43 -18.68 -4.72 -1.17
C PRO A 43 -17.67 -5.09 -2.25
N ALA A 44 -16.46 -5.46 -1.82
CA ALA A 44 -15.50 -6.03 -2.74
C ALA A 44 -16.23 -7.18 -3.42
N VAL A 45 -16.50 -7.05 -4.73
CA VAL A 45 -16.82 -8.21 -5.52
C VAL A 45 -15.63 -9.11 -5.27
N ASP A 46 -15.86 -10.17 -4.49
CA ASP A 46 -14.91 -11.25 -4.35
C ASP A 46 -14.77 -11.83 -5.75
N VAL A 47 -13.85 -11.23 -6.51
CA VAL A 47 -13.22 -11.93 -7.61
C VAL A 47 -12.39 -12.99 -6.90
N ILE A 48 -13.08 -14.10 -6.65
CA ILE A 48 -12.49 -15.42 -6.50
C ILE A 48 -11.71 -15.62 -7.80
N LEU A 49 -10.48 -15.11 -7.82
CA LEU A 49 -9.45 -15.73 -8.64
C LEU A 49 -9.04 -16.92 -7.80
N GLU A 50 -9.65 -18.05 -8.15
CA GLU A 50 -9.10 -19.37 -7.84
C GLU A 50 -7.60 -19.38 -8.14
N ASP A 51 -6.92 -20.22 -7.39
CA ASP A 51 -5.58 -20.70 -7.63
C ASP A 51 -5.42 -21.13 -9.10
N GLY A 52 -4.95 -20.22 -9.97
CA GLY A 52 -4.88 -20.53 -11.39
C GLY A 52 -4.59 -19.32 -12.27
N LEU A 53 -3.48 -19.41 -13.03
CA LEU A 53 -3.04 -18.51 -14.10
C LEU A 53 -2.27 -17.26 -13.67
N ILE A 54 -1.22 -17.50 -12.90
CA ILE A 54 0.02 -16.72 -13.03
C ILE A 54 0.61 -17.07 -14.40
N HIS A 55 0.52 -16.19 -15.40
CA HIS A 55 1.41 -16.31 -16.54
C HIS A 55 2.83 -15.92 -16.09
N PRO A 56 3.80 -16.86 -16.08
CA PRO A 56 5.20 -16.47 -15.97
C PRO A 56 5.49 -15.55 -17.16
N THR A 57 5.94 -14.32 -16.87
CA THR A 57 6.31 -13.38 -17.93
C THR A 57 7.70 -13.79 -18.44
N SER A 58 7.74 -14.87 -19.23
CA SER A 58 8.96 -15.47 -19.82
C SER A 58 10.08 -15.78 -18.81
N LYS A 59 11.10 -16.53 -19.24
CA LYS A 59 12.39 -16.58 -18.53
C LYS A 59 13.09 -15.23 -18.77
N GLU A 60 12.58 -14.15 -18.16
CA GLU A 60 13.34 -12.90 -18.13
C GLU A 60 14.65 -13.15 -17.37
N ASN A 61 15.77 -12.75 -17.95
CA ASN A 61 17.04 -12.75 -17.24
C ASN A 61 16.86 -11.88 -15.98
N ILE A 62 17.17 -12.46 -14.82
CA ILE A 62 17.12 -11.75 -13.54
C ILE A 62 18.01 -10.50 -13.67
N PRO A 63 17.46 -9.28 -13.48
CA PRO A 63 18.24 -8.04 -13.49
C PRO A 63 19.42 -8.11 -12.52
N ASP A 64 20.56 -7.50 -12.88
CA ASP A 64 21.81 -7.65 -12.12
C ASP A 64 21.69 -7.15 -10.68
N ASP A 65 21.01 -6.03 -10.47
CA ASP A 65 20.77 -5.48 -9.13
C ASP A 65 19.92 -6.41 -8.25
N LEU A 66 18.93 -7.09 -8.84
CA LEU A 66 18.16 -8.11 -8.16
C LEU A 66 19.00 -9.37 -7.91
N ARG A 67 19.79 -9.81 -8.89
CA ARG A 67 20.66 -11.00 -8.77
C ARG A 67 21.68 -10.83 -7.64
N CYS A 68 22.31 -9.66 -7.54
CA CYS A 68 23.24 -9.32 -6.45
C CYS A 68 22.56 -9.38 -5.08
N LEU A 69 21.28 -9.01 -5.00
CA LEU A 69 20.52 -8.98 -3.76
C LEU A 69 20.11 -10.38 -3.30
N ILE A 70 19.48 -11.19 -4.16
CA ILE A 70 18.88 -12.48 -3.78
C ILE A 70 19.88 -13.64 -3.78
N LYS A 71 21.03 -13.49 -4.46
CA LYS A 71 22.11 -14.49 -4.54
C LYS A 71 21.68 -15.89 -5.00
N VAL A 72 20.52 -16.02 -5.65
CA VAL A 72 20.04 -17.29 -6.24
C VAL A 72 20.28 -17.33 -7.74
N GLN A 73 20.41 -18.55 -8.29
CA GLN A 73 20.62 -18.75 -9.72
C GLN A 73 19.33 -18.60 -10.55
N GLN A 74 18.18 -18.90 -9.95
CA GLN A 74 16.88 -18.90 -10.63
C GLN A 74 15.81 -18.22 -9.76
N ALA A 75 15.02 -17.36 -10.39
CA ALA A 75 13.86 -16.71 -9.78
C ALA A 75 12.83 -16.43 -10.88
N VAL A 76 11.55 -16.53 -10.56
CA VAL A 76 10.46 -16.16 -11.46
C VAL A 76 9.99 -14.76 -11.10
N LEU A 77 9.98 -13.85 -12.08
CA LEU A 77 9.49 -12.49 -11.88
C LEU A 77 7.99 -12.40 -12.13
N HIS A 78 7.32 -11.56 -11.34
CA HIS A 78 5.91 -11.28 -11.46
C HIS A 78 5.65 -9.78 -11.58
N ALA A 79 4.71 -9.42 -12.46
CA ALA A 79 4.23 -8.05 -12.55
C ALA A 79 3.32 -7.68 -11.38
N ARG A 80 2.52 -8.65 -10.90
CA ARG A 80 1.54 -8.53 -9.82
C ARG A 80 1.44 -9.82 -9.02
N ILE A 81 1.04 -9.74 -7.76
CA ILE A 81 0.65 -10.90 -6.96
C ILE A 81 -0.46 -10.53 -5.97
N LYS A 82 -1.41 -11.46 -5.77
CA LYS A 82 -2.37 -11.38 -4.66
C LYS A 82 -1.81 -12.15 -3.47
N TYR A 83 -1.66 -11.49 -2.32
CA TYR A 83 -1.19 -12.13 -1.09
C TYR A 83 -2.10 -11.69 0.07
N LYS A 84 -2.66 -12.68 0.79
CA LYS A 84 -3.65 -12.47 1.88
C LYS A 84 -4.76 -11.47 1.54
N GLY A 85 -5.26 -11.53 0.29
CA GLY A 85 -6.35 -10.68 -0.19
C GLY A 85 -5.93 -9.29 -0.69
N ALA A 86 -4.69 -8.85 -0.44
CA ALA A 86 -4.15 -7.61 -0.98
C ALA A 86 -3.46 -7.85 -2.33
N MET A 87 -3.62 -6.90 -3.25
CA MET A 87 -2.97 -6.94 -4.57
C MET A 87 -1.71 -6.08 -4.55
N TYR A 88 -0.57 -6.69 -4.81
CA TYR A 88 0.73 -6.03 -4.93
C TYR A 88 1.15 -5.98 -6.39
N ALA A 89 1.91 -4.95 -6.76
CA ALA A 89 2.45 -4.78 -8.10
C ALA A 89 3.84 -4.15 -8.07
N ARG A 90 4.61 -4.35 -9.14
CA ARG A 90 5.81 -3.54 -9.40
C ARG A 90 5.42 -2.09 -9.67
N GLU A 91 6.30 -1.15 -9.35
CA GLU A 91 6.12 0.28 -9.66
C GLU A 91 5.84 0.53 -11.14
N SER A 92 6.61 -0.14 -12.01
CA SER A 92 6.47 -0.06 -13.47
C SER A 92 5.12 -0.58 -13.99
N THR A 93 4.39 -1.33 -13.16
CA THR A 93 3.16 -2.01 -13.52
C THR A 93 1.92 -1.31 -12.92
N HIS A 94 1.99 -0.89 -11.65
CA HIS A 94 0.94 -0.10 -11.01
C HIS A 94 1.48 0.60 -9.75
N VAL A 95 1.70 1.91 -9.85
CA VAL A 95 2.30 2.72 -8.79
C VAL A 95 1.59 2.52 -7.45
N GLY A 96 0.27 2.67 -7.37
CA GLY A 96 -0.46 2.58 -6.09
C GLY A 96 -0.33 1.23 -5.36
N ASN A 97 -0.18 0.13 -6.09
CA ASN A 97 -0.06 -1.22 -5.51
C ASN A 97 1.40 -1.61 -5.27
N SER A 98 2.33 -0.72 -5.61
CA SER A 98 3.76 -0.85 -5.32
C SER A 98 4.16 -0.11 -4.04
N LEU A 99 3.32 0.83 -3.57
CA LEU A 99 3.58 1.63 -2.39
C LEU A 99 3.20 0.86 -1.13
N ILE A 100 4.20 0.51 -0.32
CA ILE A 100 4.02 -0.29 0.89
C ILE A 100 4.69 0.35 2.10
N LEU A 101 4.07 0.19 3.26
CA LEU A 101 4.69 0.34 4.57
C LEU A 101 5.09 -1.05 5.06
N PHE A 102 6.33 -1.22 5.49
CA PHE A 102 6.84 -2.52 5.94
C PHE A 102 7.82 -2.36 7.11
N TYR A 103 8.09 -3.46 7.79
CA TYR A 103 9.13 -3.56 8.82
C TYR A 103 10.45 -4.02 8.18
N PRO A 104 11.51 -3.19 8.18
CA PRO A 104 12.83 -3.60 7.74
C PRO A 104 13.31 -4.82 8.53
N ASP A 105 13.88 -5.80 7.84
CA ASP A 105 14.39 -7.06 8.43
C ASP A 105 13.34 -7.84 9.26
N GLY A 106 12.05 -7.55 9.08
CA GLY A 106 10.97 -8.10 9.90
C GLY A 106 10.92 -7.57 11.34
N VAL A 107 11.71 -6.55 11.68
CA VAL A 107 11.82 -6.00 13.03
C VAL A 107 10.70 -4.98 13.27
N MET A 108 9.75 -5.33 14.15
CA MET A 108 8.54 -4.55 14.44
C MET A 108 8.77 -3.30 15.33
N HIS A 109 9.83 -2.52 15.06
CA HIS A 109 10.13 -1.28 15.81
C HIS A 109 9.68 -0.03 15.07
N ALA A 110 9.93 0.04 13.76
CA ALA A 110 9.58 1.22 12.96
C ALA A 110 9.21 0.79 11.54
N GLN A 111 7.99 1.12 11.13
CA GLN A 111 7.58 0.95 9.74
C GLN A 111 8.24 2.02 8.87
N VAL A 112 8.60 1.66 7.65
CA VAL A 112 9.14 2.60 6.66
C VAL A 112 8.36 2.50 5.35
N PRO A 113 8.17 3.63 4.63
CA PRO A 113 7.56 3.61 3.32
C PRO A 113 8.56 3.20 2.25
N GLY A 114 8.14 2.35 1.33
CA GLY A 114 8.93 1.96 0.17
C GLY A 114 8.09 1.62 -1.04
N THR A 115 8.78 1.42 -2.14
CA THR A 115 8.21 1.12 -3.44
C THR A 115 8.74 -0.21 -3.96
N ILE A 116 7.85 -1.13 -4.33
CA ILE A 116 8.20 -2.43 -4.88
C ILE A 116 8.74 -2.25 -6.30
N LYS A 117 10.03 -2.53 -6.51
CA LYS A 117 10.66 -2.54 -7.83
C LYS A 117 10.43 -3.88 -8.53
N TYR A 118 10.66 -4.98 -7.81
CA TYR A 118 10.48 -6.34 -8.33
C TYR A 118 9.66 -7.20 -7.38
N ILE A 119 8.85 -8.08 -7.96
CA ILE A 119 8.21 -9.19 -7.25
C ILE A 119 8.82 -10.45 -7.84
N PHE A 120 9.34 -11.31 -6.98
CA PHE A 120 10.02 -12.52 -7.40
C PHE A 120 9.59 -13.72 -6.57
N ARG A 121 9.69 -14.91 -7.16
CA ARG A 121 9.52 -16.18 -6.47
C ARG A 121 10.79 -17.02 -6.62
N THR A 122 11.28 -17.53 -5.50
CA THR A 122 12.39 -18.49 -5.42
C THR A 122 11.88 -19.78 -4.78
N GLU A 123 12.77 -20.76 -4.59
CA GLU A 123 12.49 -21.95 -3.78
C GLU A 123 12.12 -21.61 -2.33
N HIS A 124 12.57 -20.47 -1.81
CA HIS A 124 12.24 -19.98 -0.46
C HIS A 124 10.90 -19.24 -0.38
N GLY A 125 10.17 -19.13 -1.50
CA GLY A 125 8.88 -18.46 -1.57
C GLY A 125 8.94 -17.11 -2.29
N VAL A 126 7.96 -16.26 -1.98
CA VAL A 126 7.77 -14.95 -2.63
C VAL A 126 8.51 -13.88 -1.86
N GLY A 127 9.22 -13.01 -2.58
CA GLY A 127 9.85 -11.81 -2.02
C GLY A 127 9.58 -10.56 -2.86
N PHE A 128 9.69 -9.41 -2.22
CA PHE A 128 9.66 -8.10 -2.88
C PHE A 128 11.05 -7.47 -2.81
N ALA A 129 11.55 -6.96 -3.92
CA ALA A 129 12.71 -6.08 -3.92
C ALA A 129 12.22 -4.64 -3.87
N VAL A 130 12.51 -3.95 -2.78
CA VAL A 130 11.91 -2.66 -2.42
C VAL A 130 12.99 -1.58 -2.39
N ARG A 131 12.63 -0.38 -2.81
CA ARG A 131 13.40 0.84 -2.50
C ARG A 131 12.63 1.65 -1.47
N ARG A 132 13.19 1.81 -0.28
CA ARG A 132 12.63 2.69 0.76
C ARG A 132 12.79 4.16 0.42
N HIS A 133 11.88 4.99 0.91
CA HIS A 133 12.07 6.44 0.95
C HIS A 133 13.09 6.79 2.04
N HIS A 134 13.92 7.81 1.79
CA HIS A 134 14.83 8.32 2.81
C HIS A 134 14.05 8.94 3.99
N PRO A 135 14.59 8.79 5.21
CA PRO A 135 14.05 9.52 6.36
C PRO A 135 14.16 11.03 6.12
N LEU A 136 13.32 11.80 6.81
CA LEU A 136 13.49 13.24 6.89
C LEU A 136 14.86 13.58 7.49
N LEU A 137 15.47 14.64 6.95
CA LEU A 137 16.61 15.27 7.60
C LEU A 137 16.15 15.84 8.94
N SER A 138 16.98 15.70 9.98
CA SER A 138 16.67 16.14 11.35
C SER A 138 16.31 17.62 11.47
N SER A 139 16.73 18.45 10.51
CA SER A 139 16.43 19.88 10.44
C SER A 139 14.98 20.20 10.03
N HIS A 140 14.19 19.21 9.59
CA HIS A 140 12.80 19.39 9.15
C HIS A 140 11.87 18.47 9.96
N PRO A 141 11.31 18.95 11.08
CA PRO A 141 10.38 18.15 11.85
C PRO A 141 9.11 17.86 11.04
N ASP A 142 8.59 16.64 11.16
CA ASP A 142 7.35 16.26 10.51
C ASP A 142 6.17 17.08 11.08
N PRO A 143 5.50 17.93 10.27
CA PRO A 143 4.41 18.78 10.74
C PRO A 143 3.19 17.97 11.18
N PHE A 144 3.02 16.74 10.66
CA PHE A 144 1.87 15.89 10.96
C PHE A 144 1.93 15.27 12.36
N ARG A 145 3.08 15.33 13.05
CA ARG A 145 3.24 14.81 14.42
C ARG A 145 2.28 15.45 15.43
N HIS A 146 1.80 16.66 15.16
CA HIS A 146 0.84 17.37 16.01
C HIS A 146 -0.60 16.86 15.86
N TYR A 147 -0.86 16.00 14.87
CA TYR A 147 -2.19 15.49 14.53
C TYR A 147 -2.25 13.96 14.74
N PRO A 148 -2.29 13.46 15.98
CA PRO A 148 -2.23 12.02 16.26
C PRO A 148 -3.40 11.23 15.64
N HIS A 149 -4.51 11.89 15.32
CA HIS A 149 -5.67 11.30 14.66
C HIS A 149 -5.57 11.23 13.13
N PHE A 150 -4.53 11.83 12.55
CA PHE A 150 -4.27 11.79 11.11
C PHE A 150 -2.92 11.11 10.89
N PRO A 151 -2.89 9.82 10.50
CA PRO A 151 -1.67 9.01 10.42
C PRO A 151 -0.83 9.34 9.16
N ALA A 152 -0.67 10.62 8.88
CA ALA A 152 0.21 11.12 7.85
C ALA A 152 1.62 11.26 8.41
N GLN A 153 2.59 10.86 7.59
CA GLN A 153 4.00 11.01 7.90
C GLN A 153 4.67 11.69 6.73
N LEU A 154 5.47 12.72 7.01
CA LEU A 154 6.30 13.36 6.01
C LEU A 154 7.56 12.50 5.79
N HIS A 155 8.00 12.35 4.55
CA HIS A 155 9.22 11.62 4.18
C HIS A 155 9.94 12.34 3.04
N SER A 156 11.22 12.03 2.82
CA SER A 156 11.92 12.48 1.62
C SER A 156 11.28 11.87 0.37
N SER A 157 11.19 12.65 -0.70
CA SER A 157 10.78 12.14 -2.01
C SER A 157 11.83 11.21 -2.63
N THR A 158 13.10 11.31 -2.19
CA THR A 158 14.21 10.49 -2.67
C THR A 158 14.11 9.06 -2.15
N LEU A 159 14.28 8.11 -3.05
CA LEU A 159 14.37 6.67 -2.74
C LEU A 159 15.83 6.29 -2.48
N ALA A 160 16.04 5.29 -1.64
CA ALA A 160 17.34 4.68 -1.43
C ALA A 160 17.86 4.03 -2.73
N ASP A 161 19.18 4.11 -2.93
CA ASP A 161 19.84 3.54 -4.12
C ASP A 161 19.85 2.02 -4.10
N HIS A 162 19.93 1.42 -2.89
CA HIS A 162 19.96 -0.03 -2.72
C HIS A 162 18.55 -0.62 -2.64
N LEU A 163 18.43 -1.84 -3.15
CA LEU A 163 17.25 -2.67 -2.94
C LEU A 163 17.38 -3.44 -1.62
N GLU A 164 16.26 -3.65 -0.97
CA GLU A 164 16.13 -4.56 0.17
C GLU A 164 15.09 -5.64 -0.13
N VAL A 165 15.32 -6.84 0.40
CA VAL A 165 14.33 -7.92 0.30
C VAL A 165 13.32 -7.74 1.41
N VAL A 166 12.05 -7.63 1.04
CA VAL A 166 10.93 -7.55 1.95
C VAL A 166 10.03 -8.75 1.71
N MET A 167 9.83 -9.56 2.75
CA MET A 167 8.88 -10.66 2.69
C MET A 167 7.45 -10.10 2.77
N PRO A 168 6.46 -10.70 2.06
CA PRO A 168 5.07 -10.23 2.12
C PRO A 168 4.51 -10.15 3.54
N GLU A 169 4.98 -10.99 4.45
CA GLU A 169 4.61 -11.01 5.88
C GLU A 169 5.08 -9.77 6.65
N TRP A 170 6.12 -9.10 6.17
CA TRP A 170 6.67 -7.89 6.80
C TRP A 170 5.95 -6.62 6.32
N VAL A 171 5.10 -6.73 5.31
CA VAL A 171 4.29 -5.62 4.82
C VAL A 171 3.12 -5.36 5.75
N VAL A 172 3.09 -4.15 6.31
CA VAL A 172 2.02 -3.68 7.20
C VAL A 172 0.79 -3.30 6.38
N SER A 173 0.98 -2.48 5.34
CA SER A 173 -0.11 -1.97 4.51
C SER A 173 0.40 -1.35 3.21
N HIS A 174 -0.53 -1.06 2.31
CA HIS A 174 -0.29 -0.06 1.28
C HIS A 174 -0.34 1.35 1.89
N PHE A 175 0.25 2.34 1.22
CA PHE A 175 0.07 3.74 1.60
C PHE A 175 -0.35 4.61 0.40
N ALA A 176 -1.11 5.66 0.70
CA ALA A 176 -1.35 6.74 -0.24
C ALA A 176 -0.21 7.75 -0.15
N ARG A 177 0.29 8.16 -1.32
CA ARG A 177 1.39 9.13 -1.44
C ARG A 177 0.88 10.43 -2.03
N TRP A 178 1.10 11.53 -1.31
CA TRP A 178 0.94 12.87 -1.85
C TRP A 178 2.31 13.52 -2.05
N LYS A 179 2.55 14.06 -3.25
CA LYS A 179 3.76 14.84 -3.55
C LYS A 179 3.61 16.24 -2.96
N PHE A 180 4.07 16.43 -1.73
CA PHE A 180 3.91 17.68 -0.98
C PHE A 180 4.84 18.78 -1.50
N SER A 181 6.06 18.42 -1.88
CA SER A 181 7.05 19.31 -2.52
C SER A 181 8.00 18.47 -3.38
N PRO A 182 8.91 19.08 -4.16
CA PRO A 182 9.89 18.31 -4.93
C PRO A 182 10.77 17.39 -4.07
N GLN A 183 11.05 17.79 -2.82
CA GLN A 183 11.92 17.05 -1.88
C GLN A 183 11.16 16.18 -0.88
N HIS A 184 9.82 16.30 -0.81
CA HIS A 184 9.03 15.64 0.24
C HIS A 184 7.75 14.99 -0.27
N ILE A 185 7.44 13.85 0.31
CA ILE A 185 6.16 13.18 0.16
C ILE A 185 5.46 13.08 1.51
N VAL A 186 4.13 13.05 1.47
CA VAL A 186 3.31 12.66 2.60
C VAL A 186 2.83 11.24 2.34
N ALA A 187 3.13 10.33 3.26
CA ALA A 187 2.66 8.96 3.25
C ALA A 187 1.53 8.80 4.28
N VAL A 188 0.41 8.25 3.85
CA VAL A 188 -0.72 7.92 4.73
C VAL A 188 -1.01 6.43 4.60
N SER A 189 -0.93 5.69 5.71
CA SER A 189 -1.27 4.27 5.71
C SER A 189 -2.71 4.04 5.25
N LEU A 190 -2.90 3.07 4.35
CA LEU A 190 -4.21 2.61 3.89
C LEU A 190 -4.65 1.34 4.63
N CYS A 191 -4.08 1.07 5.81
CA CYS A 191 -4.59 0.04 6.71
C CYS A 191 -6.11 0.12 6.76
N ARG A 192 -6.80 -0.98 6.38
CA ARG A 192 -8.21 -1.11 6.70
C ARG A 192 -8.31 -1.06 8.22
N VAL A 193 -9.08 -0.11 8.74
CA VAL A 193 -9.41 -0.04 10.16
C VAL A 193 -10.01 -1.38 10.55
N ARG A 194 -9.21 -2.24 11.20
CA ARG A 194 -9.73 -3.41 11.89
C ARG A 194 -10.17 -2.89 13.25
N VAL A 195 -11.48 -2.80 13.44
CA VAL A 195 -12.04 -2.54 14.78
C VAL A 195 -11.63 -3.74 15.64
N PRO A 196 -10.93 -3.54 16.77
CA PRO A 196 -10.57 -4.63 17.67
C PRO A 196 -11.85 -5.33 18.19
N LEU A 197 -11.79 -6.66 18.23
CA LEU A 197 -12.77 -7.53 18.87
C LEU A 197 -12.84 -7.31 20.38
#